data_AF-A0A518GER0-F1
#
_entry.id   AF-A0A518GER0-F1
#
_cell.length_a   1.000
_cell.length_b   1.000
_cell.length_c   1.000
_cell.angle_alpha   90.00
_cell.angle_beta   90.00
_cell.angle_gamma   90.00
#
_symmetry.space_group_name_H-M   'P 1'
#
loop_
_entity.id
_entity.type
_entity.pdbx_description
1 polymer ?
#
loop_
_entity_poly.entity_id
_entity_poly.type
_entity_poly.pdbx_seq_one_letter_code
_entity_poly.pdbx_strand_id
1 'polypeptide(L)'
;MPKTHFFVALLLTTLFSSSCSGDIIVEFSNGGALDGDAAGDTAQFTDSISGEIATLTTQAVLQGATPAVINENSGALGVGNAIFEVGEIWSFSWNVATELEAIDLSSFTNDETFQISSTSWQGLSFDTSSVAELAFNSTTGTFNLTAGTISDQFDFSSVSGAPILLNAGAEYSFSATAGSTSLQSMRFSAVPEPSALGLLGLSIVCLLRTRPPQSR
;
A
#
# COMPACT_ATOMS: atom_id res chain seq x y z
N MET A 1 -25.75 -8.08 51.62
CA MET A 1 -25.97 -7.33 50.36
C MET A 1 -25.98 -5.85 50.73
N PRO A 2 -25.28 -4.96 50.01
CA PRO A 2 -25.33 -4.83 48.55
C PRO A 2 -24.04 -5.21 47.81
N LYS A 3 -24.25 -5.64 46.57
CA LYS A 3 -23.27 -5.78 45.50
C LYS A 3 -23.18 -4.44 44.77
N THR A 4 -21.99 -3.97 44.41
CA THR A 4 -21.83 -3.16 43.21
C THR A 4 -20.47 -3.41 42.58
N HIS A 5 -20.53 -3.74 41.29
CA HIS A 5 -19.45 -4.08 40.38
C HIS A 5 -18.59 -2.86 40.10
N PHE A 6 -17.28 -3.02 39.96
CA PHE A 6 -16.47 -2.06 39.21
C PHE A 6 -15.76 -2.74 38.06
N PHE A 7 -16.07 -2.21 36.88
CA PHE A 7 -15.67 -2.61 35.55
C PHE A 7 -14.15 -2.57 35.36
N VAL A 8 -13.65 -3.60 34.69
CA VAL A 8 -12.38 -3.56 33.95
C VAL A 8 -12.63 -2.76 32.69
N ALA A 9 -12.03 -1.57 32.59
CA ALA A 9 -11.83 -0.85 31.34
C ALA A 9 -10.76 0.21 31.58
N LEU A 10 -9.48 -0.18 31.58
CA LEU A 10 -8.41 0.75 31.26
C LEU A 10 -7.84 0.36 29.90
N LEU A 11 -8.50 0.96 28.92
CA LEU A 11 -8.08 1.31 27.59
C LEU A 11 -6.54 1.33 27.44
N LEU A 12 -5.98 0.25 26.91
CA LEU A 12 -4.58 0.18 26.51
C LEU A 12 -4.48 0.67 25.07
N THR A 13 -4.66 1.97 24.86
CA THR A 13 -4.33 2.63 23.59
C THR A 13 -3.02 3.38 23.74
N THR A 14 -2.16 3.20 22.73
CA THR A 14 -0.98 4.00 22.39
C THR A 14 0.21 3.95 23.36
N LEU A 15 1.25 3.20 22.96
CA LEU A 15 2.57 3.75 22.59
C LEU A 15 3.55 2.60 22.36
N PHE A 16 3.46 1.96 21.19
CA PHE A 16 4.67 1.46 20.53
C PHE A 16 5.28 2.64 19.79
N SER A 17 5.94 3.55 20.51
CA SER A 17 6.93 4.43 19.91
C SER A 17 8.30 3.79 20.12
N SER A 18 8.56 2.69 19.42
CA SER A 18 9.93 2.31 19.14
C SER A 18 10.36 3.13 17.93
N SER A 19 10.91 4.32 18.21
CA SER A 19 11.70 5.08 17.25
C SER A 19 12.97 4.28 16.91
N CYS A 20 12.85 3.30 16.02
CA CYS A 20 13.97 2.90 15.18
C CYS A 20 13.90 3.83 13.97
N SER A 21 14.58 4.97 14.08
CA SER A 21 14.72 5.91 12.98
C SER A 21 15.54 5.25 11.88
N GLY A 22 14.89 5.12 10.74
CA GLY A 22 15.29 4.30 9.61
C GLY A 22 14.06 3.51 9.25
N ASP A 23 13.08 4.14 8.59
CA ASP A 23 12.18 3.39 7.73
C ASP A 23 13.10 2.62 6.81
N ILE A 24 13.25 1.32 7.09
CA ILE A 24 13.93 0.43 6.19
C ILE A 24 12.93 0.26 5.06
N ILE A 25 12.97 1.19 4.10
CA ILE A 25 12.26 1.08 2.84
C ILE A 25 12.90 -0.10 2.13
N VAL A 26 12.16 -1.20 2.06
CA VAL A 26 12.67 -2.41 1.43
C VAL A 26 12.15 -2.53 0.01
N GLU A 27 13.02 -2.25 -0.95
CA GLU A 27 12.66 -2.41 -2.34
C GLU A 27 12.57 -3.90 -2.70
N PHE A 28 11.57 -4.22 -3.52
CA PHE A 28 11.42 -5.53 -4.12
C PHE A 28 12.39 -5.73 -5.28
N SER A 29 12.80 -6.98 -5.47
CA SER A 29 13.46 -7.46 -6.68
C SER A 29 12.53 -8.40 -7.45
N ASN A 30 12.71 -8.45 -8.77
CA ASN A 30 11.91 -9.30 -9.63
C ASN A 30 12.10 -10.79 -9.30
N GLY A 31 10.99 -11.49 -9.03
CA GLY A 31 10.92 -12.95 -8.87
C GLY A 31 10.18 -13.72 -9.98
N GLY A 32 9.62 -13.06 -11.00
CA GLY A 32 8.80 -13.71 -12.04
C GLY A 32 8.59 -12.89 -13.33
N ALA A 33 7.58 -13.27 -14.12
CA ALA A 33 7.13 -12.49 -15.28
C ALA A 33 5.62 -12.32 -15.17
N LEU A 34 5.17 -11.07 -15.28
CA LEU A 34 3.76 -10.69 -15.38
C LEU A 34 3.58 -10.01 -16.73
N ASP A 35 2.64 -10.49 -17.53
CA ASP A 35 2.11 -9.82 -18.73
C ASP A 35 0.67 -9.32 -18.51
N GLY A 36 0.05 -9.67 -17.38
CA GLY A 36 -1.10 -8.99 -16.78
C GLY A 36 -2.38 -8.98 -17.61
N ASP A 37 -2.39 -9.48 -18.83
CA ASP A 37 -3.50 -9.32 -19.76
C ASP A 37 -4.75 -10.16 -19.39
N ALA A 38 -4.65 -10.99 -18.33
CA ALA A 38 -5.74 -11.79 -17.81
C ALA A 38 -5.90 -11.76 -16.28
N ALA A 39 -7.13 -12.03 -15.83
CA ALA A 39 -7.41 -12.30 -14.43
C ALA A 39 -6.77 -13.62 -13.99
N GLY A 40 -6.11 -13.61 -12.83
CA GLY A 40 -5.38 -14.73 -12.27
C GLY A 40 -3.87 -14.70 -12.55
N ASP A 41 -3.40 -13.79 -13.41
CA ASP A 41 -1.96 -13.62 -13.63
C ASP A 41 -1.27 -13.11 -12.37
N THR A 42 -0.05 -13.59 -12.14
CA THR A 42 0.68 -13.30 -10.91
C THR A 42 2.12 -12.88 -11.17
N ALA A 43 2.58 -11.94 -10.36
CA ALA A 43 4.00 -11.58 -10.26
C ALA A 43 4.49 -11.83 -8.83
N GLN A 44 5.73 -12.30 -8.71
CA GLN A 44 6.39 -12.42 -7.41
C GLN A 44 7.44 -11.33 -7.27
N PHE A 45 7.40 -10.68 -6.11
CA PHE A 45 8.29 -9.62 -5.68
C PHE A 45 8.99 -10.09 -4.42
N THR A 46 10.32 -10.16 -4.46
CA THR A 46 11.11 -10.61 -3.30
C THR A 46 11.72 -9.43 -2.61
N ASP A 47 11.36 -9.27 -1.34
CA ASP A 47 11.85 -8.21 -0.46
C ASP A 47 13.35 -8.40 -0.25
N SER A 48 14.15 -7.41 -0.64
CA SER A 48 15.61 -7.56 -0.71
C SER A 48 16.31 -7.67 0.65
N ILE A 49 15.63 -7.29 1.75
CA ILE A 49 16.23 -7.22 3.09
C ILE A 49 15.75 -8.37 3.98
N SER A 50 14.44 -8.62 4.02
CA SER A 50 13.79 -9.67 4.81
C SER A 50 13.71 -11.01 4.07
N GLY A 51 13.71 -11.01 2.74
CA GLY A 51 13.47 -12.19 1.90
C GLY A 51 12.00 -12.62 1.83
N GLU A 52 11.08 -11.80 2.34
CA GLU A 52 9.64 -12.02 2.22
C GLU A 52 9.20 -11.97 0.75
N ILE A 53 8.22 -12.80 0.38
CA ILE A 53 7.69 -12.88 -0.99
C ILE A 53 6.30 -12.28 -1.04
N ALA A 54 6.20 -11.12 -1.66
CA ALA A 54 4.93 -10.51 -2.04
C ALA A 54 4.51 -11.02 -3.43
N THR A 55 3.29 -11.53 -3.52
CA THR A 55 2.66 -11.98 -4.76
C THR A 55 1.56 -11.00 -5.09
N LEU A 56 1.69 -10.33 -6.23
CA LEU A 56 0.63 -9.56 -6.86
C LEU A 56 -0.21 -10.49 -7.71
N THR A 57 -1.52 -10.34 -7.70
CA THR A 57 -2.46 -11.08 -8.56
C THR A 57 -3.40 -10.12 -9.27
N THR A 58 -3.51 -10.25 -10.59
CA THR A 58 -4.54 -9.54 -11.37
C THR A 58 -5.91 -10.14 -11.05
N GLN A 59 -6.84 -9.33 -10.58
CA GLN A 59 -8.20 -9.75 -10.24
C GLN A 59 -9.17 -9.58 -11.41
N ALA A 60 -9.06 -8.46 -12.11
CA ALA A 60 -9.90 -8.14 -13.25
C ALA A 60 -9.22 -7.14 -14.17
N VAL A 61 -9.47 -7.27 -15.47
CA VAL A 61 -9.05 -6.29 -16.50
C VAL A 61 -10.30 -5.88 -17.26
N LEU A 62 -10.71 -4.62 -17.11
CA LEU A 62 -11.70 -4.00 -17.96
C LEU A 62 -10.95 -3.20 -19.02
N GLN A 63 -10.98 -3.67 -20.27
CA GLN A 63 -10.15 -3.13 -21.34
C GLN A 63 -10.79 -1.92 -22.02
N GLY A 64 -9.94 -0.96 -22.43
CA GLY A 64 -10.26 0.11 -23.37
C GLY A 64 -10.38 -0.37 -24.82
N ALA A 65 -10.23 0.55 -25.80
CA ALA A 65 -10.29 0.19 -27.21
C ALA A 65 -9.02 -0.57 -27.67
N THR A 66 -7.88 -0.26 -27.05
CA THR A 66 -6.61 -0.97 -27.18
C THR A 66 -6.16 -1.42 -25.79
N PRO A 67 -6.06 -2.73 -25.52
CA PRO A 67 -5.65 -3.20 -24.20
C PRO A 67 -4.19 -2.83 -23.93
N ALA A 68 -3.92 -2.21 -22.78
CA ALA A 68 -2.57 -2.12 -22.29
C ALA A 68 -2.08 -3.50 -21.83
N VAL A 69 -0.78 -3.61 -21.61
CA VAL A 69 -0.16 -4.79 -21.00
C VAL A 69 0.64 -4.27 -19.83
N ILE A 70 0.22 -4.56 -18.60
CA ILE A 70 1.02 -4.27 -17.40
C ILE A 70 2.07 -5.36 -17.25
N ASN A 71 3.32 -4.94 -17.17
CA ASN A 71 4.45 -5.82 -16.91
C ASN A 71 5.09 -5.51 -15.56
N GLU A 72 5.66 -6.55 -14.96
CA GLU A 72 6.67 -6.39 -13.92
C GLU A 72 8.01 -6.05 -14.56
N ASN A 73 8.71 -5.06 -14.00
CA ASN A 73 10.02 -4.63 -14.44
C ASN A 73 10.91 -4.30 -13.23
N SER A 74 11.71 -5.27 -12.78
CA SER A 74 12.78 -5.07 -11.79
C SER A 74 12.29 -4.50 -10.45
N GLY A 75 11.23 -5.09 -9.90
CA GLY A 75 10.64 -4.68 -8.63
C GLY A 75 9.53 -3.63 -8.74
N ALA A 76 9.19 -3.22 -9.96
CA ALA A 76 8.16 -2.23 -10.23
C ALA A 76 7.10 -2.75 -11.21
N LEU A 77 5.88 -2.18 -11.14
CA LEU A 77 4.82 -2.40 -12.12
C LEU A 77 4.74 -1.24 -13.09
N GLY A 78 4.79 -1.48 -14.40
CA GLY A 78 4.56 -0.46 -15.41
C GLY A 78 3.71 -1.01 -16.53
N VAL A 79 3.12 -0.15 -17.36
CA VAL A 79 2.74 -0.63 -18.69
C VAL A 79 4.03 -0.96 -19.43
N GLY A 80 4.02 -2.00 -20.25
CA GLY A 80 5.11 -2.27 -21.18
C GLY A 80 5.28 -1.11 -22.18
N ASN A 81 5.63 -1.41 -23.43
CA ASN A 81 5.62 -0.39 -24.49
C ASN A 81 4.18 0.08 -24.88
N ALA A 82 3.22 0.09 -23.94
CA ALA A 82 1.80 0.35 -24.13
C ALA A 82 1.32 1.56 -23.30
N ILE A 83 0.10 2.02 -23.59
CA ILE A 83 -0.55 3.20 -23.00
C ILE A 83 -1.81 2.72 -22.27
N PHE A 84 -2.04 3.22 -21.06
CA PHE A 84 -3.34 3.12 -20.37
C PHE A 84 -4.36 4.03 -21.05
N GLU A 85 -5.40 3.44 -21.62
CA GLU A 85 -6.46 4.21 -22.28
C GLU A 85 -7.55 4.65 -21.30
N VAL A 86 -8.25 5.73 -21.63
CA VAL A 86 -9.43 6.15 -20.85
C VAL A 86 -10.48 5.03 -20.83
N GLY A 87 -10.96 4.69 -19.64
CA GLY A 87 -11.95 3.63 -19.44
C GLY A 87 -11.33 2.25 -19.22
N GLU A 88 -10.01 2.14 -19.34
CA GLU A 88 -9.28 0.96 -18.92
C GLU A 88 -9.14 0.92 -17.39
N ILE A 89 -9.53 -0.20 -16.79
CA ILE A 89 -9.45 -0.43 -15.34
C ILE A 89 -8.77 -1.76 -15.08
N TRP A 90 -7.70 -1.70 -14.31
CA TRP A 90 -6.95 -2.86 -13.87
C TRP A 90 -7.11 -3.04 -12.39
N SER A 91 -7.41 -4.26 -11.97
CA SER A 91 -7.63 -4.57 -10.57
C SER A 91 -6.64 -5.60 -10.08
N PHE A 92 -6.04 -5.35 -8.92
CA PHE A 92 -4.98 -6.17 -8.33
C PHE A 92 -5.20 -6.44 -6.86
N SER A 93 -4.56 -7.50 -6.34
CA SER A 93 -4.44 -7.75 -4.91
C SER A 93 -3.06 -8.28 -4.55
N TRP A 94 -2.63 -8.03 -3.31
CA TRP A 94 -1.41 -8.59 -2.74
C TRP A 94 -1.71 -9.70 -1.73
N ASN A 95 -0.85 -10.71 -1.64
CA ASN A 95 -0.93 -11.75 -0.60
C ASN A 95 -0.44 -11.28 0.79
N VAL A 96 0.40 -10.25 0.83
CA VAL A 96 0.98 -9.65 2.04
C VAL A 96 0.72 -8.14 2.05
N ALA A 97 0.87 -7.50 3.20
CA ALA A 97 0.77 -6.05 3.28
C ALA A 97 1.98 -5.42 2.58
N THR A 98 1.71 -4.49 1.67
CA THR A 98 2.74 -3.76 0.93
C THR A 98 2.52 -2.25 1.05
N GLU A 99 3.57 -1.46 0.93
CA GLU A 99 3.49 0.00 0.88
C GLU A 99 3.62 0.46 -0.57
N LEU A 100 2.79 1.42 -0.98
CA LEU A 100 2.93 2.11 -2.26
C LEU A 100 3.89 3.29 -2.08
N GLU A 101 5.08 3.20 -2.68
CA GLU A 101 6.16 4.17 -2.46
C GLU A 101 6.14 5.30 -3.47
N ALA A 102 6.02 4.93 -4.75
CA ALA A 102 6.10 5.91 -5.82
C ALA A 102 5.40 5.43 -7.08
N ILE A 103 4.95 6.39 -7.87
CA ILE A 103 4.44 6.16 -9.22
C ILE A 103 5.16 7.13 -10.14
N ASP A 104 5.78 6.56 -11.16
CA ASP A 104 6.40 7.28 -12.25
C ASP A 104 5.41 7.40 -13.41
N LEU A 105 4.93 8.62 -13.59
CA LEU A 105 4.07 9.02 -14.68
C LEU A 105 4.82 9.97 -15.60
N SER A 106 6.13 9.78 -15.80
CA SER A 106 6.95 10.78 -16.50
C SER A 106 6.59 10.99 -17.98
N SER A 107 5.68 10.20 -18.52
CA SER A 107 5.09 10.37 -19.85
C SER A 107 3.85 11.27 -19.87
N PHE A 108 3.37 11.71 -18.69
CA PHE A 108 2.17 12.52 -18.55
C PHE A 108 2.24 13.77 -19.42
N THR A 109 1.17 13.98 -20.17
CA THR A 109 0.90 15.24 -20.85
C THR A 109 -0.14 16.04 -20.07
N ASN A 110 -0.21 17.35 -20.32
CA ASN A 110 -1.18 18.22 -19.64
C ASN A 110 -2.61 17.68 -19.83
N ASP A 111 -3.44 17.77 -18.77
CA ASP A 111 -4.83 17.28 -18.72
C ASP A 111 -5.01 15.75 -18.58
N GLU A 112 -3.92 14.99 -18.40
CA GLU A 112 -4.01 13.57 -18.06
C GLU A 112 -4.31 13.35 -16.58
N THR A 113 -5.10 12.31 -16.28
CA THR A 113 -5.43 11.92 -14.91
C THR A 113 -5.42 10.41 -14.74
N PHE A 114 -4.65 9.96 -13.76
CA PHE A 114 -4.59 8.57 -13.32
C PHE A 114 -5.19 8.44 -11.92
N GLN A 115 -5.94 7.37 -11.70
CA GLN A 115 -6.61 7.10 -10.44
C GLN A 115 -6.19 5.75 -9.87
N ILE A 116 -6.00 5.74 -8.56
CA ILE A 116 -5.85 4.52 -7.77
C ILE A 116 -6.94 4.51 -6.72
N SER A 117 -7.68 3.41 -6.61
CA SER A 117 -8.75 3.29 -5.63
C SER A 117 -8.74 1.97 -4.90
N SER A 118 -9.10 2.01 -3.62
CA SER A 118 -9.42 0.82 -2.83
C SER A 118 -10.48 1.14 -1.79
N THR A 119 -11.40 0.20 -1.57
CA THR A 119 -12.38 0.30 -0.49
C THR A 119 -11.71 0.24 0.89
N SER A 120 -10.52 -0.35 0.98
CA SER A 120 -9.74 -0.41 2.22
C SER A 120 -9.23 0.95 2.70
N TRP A 121 -9.25 1.97 1.82
CA TRP A 121 -8.87 3.34 2.14
C TRP A 121 -10.05 4.24 2.51
N GLN A 122 -11.29 3.75 2.43
CA GLN A 122 -12.46 4.57 2.78
C GLN A 122 -12.44 4.93 4.27
N GLY A 123 -12.66 6.21 4.56
CA GLY A 123 -12.61 6.78 5.90
C GLY A 123 -11.20 7.06 6.43
N LEU A 124 -10.14 6.75 5.67
CA LEU A 124 -8.78 7.17 6.02
C LEU A 124 -8.57 8.66 5.74
N SER A 125 -7.48 9.21 6.27
CA SER A 125 -7.07 10.60 6.02
C SER A 125 -5.60 10.62 5.66
N PHE A 126 -5.29 11.13 4.47
CA PHE A 126 -3.94 11.38 4.00
C PHE A 126 -3.81 12.90 3.76
N ASP A 127 -2.70 13.49 4.19
CA ASP A 127 -2.42 14.88 3.91
C ASP A 127 -1.55 14.99 2.65
N THR A 128 -2.21 15.32 1.54
CA THR A 128 -1.58 15.50 0.24
C THR A 128 -1.26 16.97 -0.05
N SER A 129 -1.38 17.88 0.93
CA SER A 129 -1.23 19.33 0.70
C SER A 129 0.17 19.77 0.26
N SER A 130 1.18 18.92 0.46
CA SER A 130 2.55 19.08 -0.02
C SER A 130 2.74 18.76 -1.50
N VAL A 131 1.77 18.08 -2.15
CA VAL A 131 1.83 17.61 -3.54
C VAL A 131 0.57 18.08 -4.26
N ALA A 132 0.65 19.20 -4.99
CA ALA A 132 -0.52 19.86 -5.57
C ALA A 132 -1.25 18.99 -6.61
N GLU A 133 -0.51 18.09 -7.26
CA GLU A 133 -0.93 17.18 -8.30
C GLU A 133 -1.58 15.89 -7.75
N LEU A 134 -1.60 15.72 -6.42
CA LEU A 134 -2.15 14.55 -5.74
C LEU A 134 -3.32 14.93 -4.84
N ALA A 135 -4.48 14.31 -5.07
CA ALA A 135 -5.67 14.52 -4.25
C ALA A 135 -6.26 13.18 -3.75
N PHE A 136 -6.56 13.10 -2.46
CA PHE A 136 -7.22 11.94 -1.86
C PHE A 136 -8.69 12.21 -1.50
N ASN A 137 -9.58 11.31 -1.93
CA ASN A 137 -10.99 11.30 -1.54
C ASN A 137 -11.26 10.16 -0.55
N SER A 138 -11.46 10.52 0.73
CA SER A 138 -11.72 9.55 1.80
C SER A 138 -13.09 8.88 1.73
N THR A 139 -14.06 9.44 1.00
CA THR A 139 -15.39 8.83 0.85
C THR A 139 -15.34 7.65 -0.11
N THR A 140 -14.56 7.79 -1.19
CA THR A 140 -14.44 6.73 -2.21
C THR A 140 -13.21 5.85 -1.99
N GLY A 141 -12.20 6.33 -1.25
CA GLY A 141 -10.91 5.68 -1.07
C GLY A 141 -10.06 5.80 -2.33
N THR A 142 -10.00 6.99 -2.93
CA THR A 142 -9.37 7.22 -4.24
C THR A 142 -8.27 8.27 -4.17
N PHE A 143 -7.09 7.95 -4.66
CA PHE A 143 -6.08 8.92 -5.06
C PHE A 143 -6.29 9.32 -6.52
N ASN A 144 -6.25 10.62 -6.78
CA ASN A 144 -6.23 11.21 -8.11
C ASN A 144 -4.86 11.86 -8.32
N LEU A 145 -4.18 11.45 -9.39
CA LEU A 145 -2.90 11.97 -9.82
C LEU A 145 -3.16 12.73 -11.12
N THR A 146 -3.02 14.06 -11.08
CA THR A 146 -3.29 14.93 -12.22
C THR A 146 -1.98 15.55 -12.70
N ALA A 147 -1.73 15.51 -14.01
CA ALA A 147 -0.54 16.13 -14.59
C ALA A 147 -0.49 17.63 -14.26
N GLY A 148 0.46 18.05 -13.43
CA GLY A 148 0.78 19.45 -13.17
C GLY A 148 1.81 19.97 -14.17
N THR A 149 2.76 19.11 -14.57
CA THR A 149 3.75 19.38 -15.61
C THR A 149 4.01 18.14 -16.48
N ILE A 150 4.75 18.31 -17.59
CA ILE A 150 5.30 17.15 -18.29
C ILE A 150 6.31 16.46 -17.37
N SER A 151 6.24 15.14 -17.33
CA SER A 151 7.16 14.28 -16.58
C SER A 151 7.03 14.24 -15.05
N ASP A 152 5.80 14.16 -14.56
CA ASP A 152 5.53 14.06 -13.12
C ASP A 152 5.88 12.67 -12.54
N GLN A 153 6.61 12.68 -11.43
CA GLN A 153 6.85 11.51 -10.59
C GLN A 153 6.27 11.79 -9.20
N PHE A 154 5.48 10.86 -8.70
CA PHE A 154 4.81 10.97 -7.41
C PHE A 154 5.55 10.09 -6.40
N ASP A 155 6.19 10.72 -5.43
CA ASP A 155 6.82 10.05 -4.29
C ASP A 155 5.92 10.21 -3.06
N PHE A 156 5.36 9.09 -2.60
CA PHE A 156 4.41 9.08 -1.49
C PHE A 156 5.07 9.22 -0.12
N SER A 157 6.41 9.18 -0.04
CA SER A 157 7.12 9.56 1.19
C SER A 157 6.88 11.04 1.57
N SER A 158 6.46 11.86 0.61
CA SER A 158 6.12 13.28 0.81
C SER A 158 4.67 13.51 1.28
N VAL A 159 3.82 12.48 1.26
CA VAL A 159 2.45 12.53 1.80
C VAL A 159 2.54 12.39 3.31
N SER A 160 2.09 13.41 4.03
CA SER A 160 2.18 13.39 5.48
C SER A 160 1.05 12.53 6.07
N GLY A 161 1.39 11.69 7.06
CA GLY A 161 0.46 10.72 7.64
C GLY A 161 1.07 9.35 7.89
N ALA A 162 0.25 8.31 7.77
CA ALA A 162 0.69 6.92 7.73
C ALA A 162 1.11 6.53 6.30
N PRO A 163 2.01 5.55 6.13
CA PRO A 163 2.34 5.01 4.82
C PRO A 163 1.09 4.58 4.06
N ILE A 164 1.13 4.65 2.73
CA ILE A 164 0.01 4.22 1.89
C ILE A 164 0.02 2.69 1.81
N LEU A 165 -0.64 2.09 2.80
CA LEU A 165 -0.69 0.65 2.96
C LEU A 165 -1.68 0.01 1.99
N LEU A 166 -1.16 -0.93 1.22
CA LEU A 166 -1.88 -1.92 0.44
C LEU A 166 -2.05 -3.19 1.30
N ASN A 167 -3.11 -3.20 2.11
CA ASN A 167 -3.52 -4.36 2.91
C ASN A 167 -3.59 -5.66 2.09
N ALA A 168 -3.07 -6.74 2.67
CA ALA A 168 -3.17 -8.09 2.12
C ALA A 168 -4.62 -8.47 1.83
N GLY A 169 -4.85 -9.04 0.64
CA GLY A 169 -6.15 -9.54 0.19
C GLY A 169 -7.18 -8.45 -0.19
N ALA A 170 -6.87 -7.17 0.01
CA ALA A 170 -7.71 -6.10 -0.51
C ALA A 170 -7.46 -5.89 -2.01
N GLU A 171 -8.49 -5.37 -2.67
CA GLU A 171 -8.48 -5.09 -4.10
C GLU A 171 -8.14 -3.61 -4.34
N TYR A 172 -7.27 -3.36 -5.33
CA TYR A 172 -6.80 -2.04 -5.74
C TYR A 172 -7.02 -1.89 -7.23
N SER A 173 -7.72 -0.84 -7.63
CA SER A 173 -8.01 -0.55 -9.03
C SER A 173 -7.19 0.63 -9.53
N PHE A 174 -6.58 0.48 -10.69
CA PHE A 174 -5.80 1.48 -11.41
C PHE A 174 -6.51 1.84 -12.71
N SER A 175 -6.63 3.13 -13.02
CA SER A 175 -7.32 3.57 -14.24
C SER A 175 -6.86 4.93 -14.73
N ALA A 176 -6.88 5.11 -16.05
CA ALA A 176 -6.81 6.42 -16.68
C ALA A 176 -8.23 6.98 -16.83
N THR A 177 -8.43 8.23 -16.39
CA THR A 177 -9.75 8.88 -16.38
C THR A 177 -9.83 10.09 -17.30
N ALA A 178 -8.69 10.60 -17.74
CA ALA A 178 -8.57 11.61 -18.79
C ALA A 178 -7.23 11.45 -19.51
N GLY A 179 -7.24 11.66 -20.84
CA GLY A 179 -6.07 11.54 -21.70
C GLY A 179 -5.52 10.12 -21.88
N SER A 180 -4.30 9.99 -22.39
CA SER A 180 -3.68 8.70 -22.70
C SER A 180 -2.39 8.56 -21.91
N THR A 181 -2.43 7.85 -20.79
CA THR A 181 -1.34 7.86 -19.82
C THR A 181 -0.39 6.69 -20.05
N SER A 182 0.92 6.91 -20.10
CA SER A 182 1.89 5.80 -20.06
C SER A 182 2.51 5.69 -18.67
N LEU A 183 1.94 4.80 -17.85
CA LEU A 183 2.49 4.45 -16.55
C LEU A 183 3.89 3.83 -16.71
N GLN A 184 4.94 4.53 -16.31
CA GLN A 184 6.32 4.05 -16.48
C GLN A 184 6.67 3.00 -15.42
N SER A 185 6.38 3.31 -14.15
CA SER A 185 6.63 2.38 -13.04
C SER A 185 5.80 2.71 -11.80
N MET A 186 5.54 1.71 -10.98
CA MET A 186 5.00 1.82 -9.62
C MET A 186 5.89 0.98 -8.72
N ARG A 187 6.38 1.57 -7.64
CA ARG A 187 7.30 0.94 -6.71
C ARG A 187 6.60 0.63 -5.40
N PHE A 188 7.00 -0.48 -4.80
CA PHE A 188 6.38 -1.03 -3.60
C PHE A 188 7.47 -1.56 -2.66
N SER A 189 7.12 -1.61 -1.37
CA SER A 189 7.89 -2.33 -0.34
C SER A 189 7.01 -3.27 0.47
N ALA A 190 7.62 -4.30 1.08
CA ALA A 190 6.91 -5.13 2.04
C ALA A 190 6.80 -4.39 3.38
N VAL A 191 5.68 -4.58 4.06
CA VAL A 191 5.52 -4.09 5.43
C VAL A 191 5.90 -5.25 6.35
N PRO A 192 7.02 -5.16 7.09
CA PRO A 192 7.47 -6.28 7.90
C PRO A 192 6.39 -6.70 8.90
N GLU A 193 6.06 -7.99 8.94
CA GLU A 193 5.18 -8.47 10.01
C GLU A 193 5.82 -8.17 11.37
N PRO A 194 5.05 -7.65 12.36
CA PRO A 194 5.59 -7.43 13.69
C PRO A 194 6.04 -8.77 14.26
N SER A 195 7.35 -8.95 14.39
CA SER A 195 7.93 -10.21 14.86
C SER A 195 7.25 -10.68 16.16
N ALA A 196 6.71 -11.90 16.14
CA ALA A 196 5.95 -12.48 17.27
C ALA A 196 6.76 -12.51 18.59
N LEU A 197 8.10 -12.43 18.50
CA LEU A 197 9.00 -12.32 19.64
C LEU A 197 8.82 -11.02 20.44
N GLY A 198 8.46 -9.91 19.80
CA GLY A 198 8.15 -8.64 20.46
C GLY A 198 6.88 -8.70 21.31
N LEU A 199 5.85 -9.43 20.83
CA LEU A 199 4.58 -9.62 21.56
C LEU A 199 4.73 -10.55 22.78
N LEU A 200 5.54 -11.60 22.66
CA LEU A 200 5.80 -12.53 23.76
C LEU A 200 6.61 -11.90 24.90
N GLY A 201 7.52 -10.97 24.59
CA GLY A 201 8.30 -10.24 25.60
C GLY A 201 7.44 -9.41 26.58
N LEU A 202 6.38 -8.79 26.09
CA LEU A 202 5.43 -8.02 26.92
C LEU A 202 4.56 -8.92 27.81
N SER A 203 4.31 -10.15 27.39
CA SER A 203 3.48 -11.11 28.12
C SER A 203 4.20 -11.66 29.35
N ILE A 204 5.52 -11.86 29.25
CA ILE A 204 6.35 -12.38 30.35
C ILE A 204 6.54 -11.34 31.47
N VAL A 205 6.69 -10.05 31.12
CA VAL A 205 6.83 -8.97 32.12
C VAL A 205 5.56 -8.81 32.98
N CYS A 206 4.38 -9.07 32.41
CA CYS A 206 3.12 -9.03 33.15
C CYS A 206 2.91 -10.23 34.09
N LEU A 207 3.52 -11.39 33.80
CA LEU A 207 3.40 -12.61 34.60
C LEU A 207 4.31 -12.67 35.83
N LEU A 208 5.37 -11.84 35.89
CA LEU A 208 6.31 -11.82 37.02
C LEU A 208 5.91 -10.92 38.22
N ARG A 209 4.77 -10.20 38.16
CA ARG A 209 4.35 -9.26 39.23
C ARG A 209 3.31 -9.77 40.23
N THR A 210 2.91 -11.04 40.21
CA THR A 210 1.92 -11.59 41.16
C THR A 210 2.52 -12.60 42.14
N ARG A 211 3.38 -12.14 43.07
CA ARG A 211 3.61 -12.87 44.34
C ARG A 211 3.24 -11.96 45.52
N PRO A 212 2.13 -12.22 46.23
CA PRO A 212 1.88 -11.53 47.49
C PRO A 212 2.86 -12.03 48.57
N PRO A 213 3.31 -11.17 49.49
CA PRO A 213 4.13 -11.59 50.62
C PRO A 213 3.29 -12.46 51.57
N GLN A 214 3.80 -13.65 51.91
CA GLN A 214 3.25 -14.43 53.01
C GLN A 214 3.75 -13.85 54.33
N SER A 215 2.87 -13.21 55.10
CA SER A 215 3.11 -12.91 56.51
C SER A 215 2.85 -14.16 57.36
N ARG A 216 3.83 -14.52 58.18
CA ARG A 216 3.71 -15.51 59.26
C ARG A 216 2.95 -14.93 60.45
#